data_AF-A0A947WPT0-F1
#
_entry.id   AF-A0A947WPT0-F1
#
_cell.length_a   1.000
_cell.length_b   1.000
_cell.length_c   1.000
_cell.angle_alpha   90.00
_cell.angle_beta   90.00
_cell.angle_gamma   90.00
#
_symmetry.space_group_name_H-M   'P 1'
#
loop_
_entity.id
_entity.type
_entity.pdbx_description
1 polymer ?
#
loop_
_entity_poly.entity_id
_entity_poly.type
_entity_poly.pdbx_seq_one_letter_code
_entity_poly.pdbx_strand_id
1 'polypeptide(L)'
;MITIVLVTAFVVNFDTAKADDSAEELNIYFFHGDGCPHCADADEFFKNELEPTYPNLKIHRFELWYDKDNQKLLQKVVDELDIQGNSVPITIVGGKPIYGYGTDSTTGATIEKEIKRCLESAEACEDPVEGIVARHKGIDPQSIEEVSQIQPSLENAGEIPEKVKVPLFGDIEIKSFSLPVLSVILGTLDGFNPCAMWVLLFLISFLLKMENTFRRWVLGIAFILASGAVYFVFMAAWLNFFIFIGYIVWVRALIGLVALGTGIYNIREYYINKNATCKVTKNNKRQKTFEKLKKITSSTSFWVALGGIILLAFAVNLVELLCSLGLPAVFTNVLTLSNVPSYQYYLYILLYIFFFMLDDMIVFAVAMLTVKAFGLDSKYSRYSTLIGGLIILVIGILMLLKPEWLMFG
;
A
#
# COMPACT_ATOMS: atom_id res chain seq x y z
N MET A 1 -77.44 30.28 56.49
CA MET A 1 -77.25 28.84 56.27
C MET A 1 -76.98 28.64 54.79
N ILE A 2 -75.82 28.04 54.48
CA ILE A 2 -75.47 27.32 53.25
C ILE A 2 -75.17 28.18 52.00
N THR A 3 -73.90 28.57 52.00
CA THR A 3 -72.93 28.69 50.90
C THR A 3 -73.19 27.78 49.69
N ILE A 4 -73.28 28.33 48.48
CA ILE A 4 -72.97 27.64 47.21
C ILE A 4 -72.11 28.59 46.37
N VAL A 5 -70.82 28.25 46.25
CA VAL A 5 -69.84 28.88 45.37
C VAL A 5 -69.95 28.19 44.01
N LEU A 6 -70.33 28.94 42.97
CA LEU A 6 -70.27 28.50 41.58
C LEU A 6 -68.81 28.65 41.09
N VAL A 7 -68.07 27.56 41.11
CA VAL A 7 -66.78 27.45 40.41
C VAL A 7 -67.08 27.11 38.95
N THR A 8 -66.94 28.08 38.07
CA THR A 8 -66.92 27.86 36.62
C THR A 8 -65.60 27.17 36.26
N ALA A 9 -65.69 25.90 35.86
CA ALA A 9 -64.57 25.12 35.37
C ALA A 9 -64.08 25.70 34.04
N PHE A 10 -62.95 26.39 34.09
CA PHE A 10 -62.18 26.76 32.92
C PHE A 10 -61.50 25.47 32.42
N VAL A 11 -62.14 24.76 31.49
CA VAL A 11 -61.56 23.59 30.83
C VAL A 11 -60.49 24.11 29.87
N VAL A 12 -59.24 24.07 30.32
CA VAL A 12 -58.08 24.24 29.46
C VAL A 12 -58.02 22.98 28.58
N ASN A 13 -58.42 23.11 27.32
CA ASN A 13 -58.11 22.10 26.31
C ASN A 13 -56.59 22.08 26.17
N PHE A 14 -55.95 21.08 26.78
CA PHE A 14 -54.63 20.67 26.38
C PHE A 14 -54.78 19.94 25.05
N ASP A 15 -54.65 20.69 23.95
CA ASP A 15 -54.26 20.09 22.68
C ASP A 15 -52.93 19.38 22.93
N THR A 16 -52.99 18.06 22.97
CA THR A 16 -51.80 17.23 22.86
C THR A 16 -51.29 17.44 21.44
N ALA A 17 -50.36 18.39 21.28
CA ALA A 17 -49.53 18.43 20.10
C ALA A 17 -48.88 17.05 19.98
N LYS A 18 -49.37 16.23 19.05
CA LYS A 18 -48.61 15.09 18.54
C LYS A 18 -47.30 15.70 18.04
N ALA A 19 -46.20 15.36 18.70
CA ALA A 19 -44.88 15.53 18.11
C ALA A 19 -44.92 14.79 16.77
N ASP A 20 -44.72 15.53 15.69
CA ASP A 20 -44.51 14.97 14.37
C ASP A 20 -43.17 14.23 14.43
N ASP A 21 -43.22 12.89 14.42
CA ASP A 21 -42.05 12.01 14.49
C ASP A 21 -41.45 11.85 13.09
N SER A 22 -41.29 12.98 12.39
CA SER A 22 -40.62 13.08 11.10
C SER A 22 -39.20 13.58 11.32
N ALA A 23 -38.44 12.88 12.17
CA ALA A 23 -37.01 13.10 12.19
C ALA A 23 -36.45 12.71 10.81
N GLU A 24 -36.02 13.70 10.03
CA GLU A 24 -35.49 13.51 8.68
C GLU A 24 -34.42 12.40 8.68
N GLU A 25 -34.60 11.39 7.81
CA GLU A 25 -33.65 10.29 7.67
C GLU A 25 -32.31 10.87 7.16
N LEU A 26 -31.22 10.67 7.91
CA LEU A 26 -29.89 11.11 7.50
C LEU A 26 -29.19 9.98 6.73
N ASN A 27 -28.97 10.17 5.44
CA ASN A 27 -28.21 9.24 4.62
C ASN A 27 -26.70 9.43 4.81
N ILE A 28 -25.99 8.32 4.99
CA ILE A 28 -24.54 8.24 4.93
C ILE A 28 -24.15 7.31 3.80
N TYR A 29 -23.16 7.70 3.00
CA TYR A 29 -22.65 6.89 1.90
C TYR A 29 -21.25 6.42 2.23
N PHE A 30 -21.13 5.11 2.47
CA PHE A 30 -19.89 4.44 2.83
C PHE A 30 -19.38 3.61 1.66
N PHE A 31 -18.31 4.10 1.03
CA PHE A 31 -17.61 3.41 -0.04
C PHE A 31 -16.45 2.60 0.55
N HIS A 32 -16.48 1.29 0.39
CA HIS A 32 -15.57 0.35 1.04
C HIS A 32 -15.02 -0.70 0.07
N GLY A 33 -14.00 -1.44 0.52
CA GLY A 33 -13.45 -2.58 -0.21
C GLY A 33 -13.48 -3.85 0.64
N ASP A 34 -13.88 -4.97 0.05
CA ASP A 34 -13.95 -6.26 0.75
C ASP A 34 -12.54 -6.82 1.03
N GLY A 35 -12.15 -6.84 2.30
CA GLY A 35 -10.80 -7.22 2.76
C GLY A 35 -9.90 -6.03 3.11
N CYS A 36 -10.44 -4.81 3.09
CA CYS A 36 -9.81 -3.61 3.62
C CYS A 36 -9.92 -3.56 5.16
N PRO A 37 -8.81 -3.60 5.92
CA PRO A 37 -8.85 -3.60 7.39
C PRO A 37 -9.53 -2.36 7.97
N HIS A 38 -9.13 -1.17 7.51
CA HIS A 38 -9.72 0.10 7.95
C HIS A 38 -11.21 0.23 7.60
N CYS A 39 -11.65 -0.44 6.53
CA CYS A 39 -13.06 -0.46 6.17
C CYS A 39 -13.86 -1.37 7.12
N ALA A 40 -13.27 -2.47 7.58
CA ALA A 40 -13.87 -3.33 8.59
C ALA A 40 -13.98 -2.61 9.94
N ASP A 41 -12.93 -1.88 10.34
CA ASP A 41 -12.94 -1.07 11.57
C ASP A 41 -14.04 0.02 11.51
N ALA A 42 -14.17 0.72 10.39
CA ALA A 42 -15.23 1.71 10.17
C ALA A 42 -16.62 1.08 10.23
N ASP A 43 -16.82 -0.06 9.58
CA ASP A 43 -18.10 -0.76 9.55
C ASP A 43 -18.49 -1.33 10.92
N GLU A 44 -17.51 -1.74 11.73
CA GLU A 44 -17.72 -2.14 13.13
C GLU A 44 -18.18 -0.96 13.98
N PHE A 45 -17.52 0.19 13.87
CA PHE A 45 -17.94 1.43 14.55
C PHE A 45 -19.35 1.86 14.15
N PHE A 46 -19.69 1.75 12.86
CA PHE A 46 -21.04 2.05 12.38
C PHE A 46 -22.09 1.16 13.03
N LYS A 47 -21.86 -0.15 13.09
CA LYS A 47 -22.80 -1.13 13.63
C LYS A 47 -22.94 -1.06 15.16
N ASN A 48 -21.83 -0.83 15.85
CA ASN A 48 -21.78 -0.95 17.31
C ASN A 48 -22.04 0.39 18.01
N GLU A 49 -21.64 1.51 17.41
CA GLU A 49 -21.73 2.83 18.04
C GLU A 49 -22.76 3.72 17.34
N LEU A 50 -22.75 3.83 16.01
CA LEU A 50 -23.61 4.82 15.33
C LEU A 50 -25.05 4.35 15.13
N GLU A 51 -25.28 3.19 14.52
CA GLU A 51 -26.63 2.67 14.23
C GLU A 51 -27.48 2.51 15.51
N PRO A 52 -26.94 2.09 16.68
CA PRO A 52 -27.69 2.06 17.94
C PRO A 52 -27.93 3.45 18.54
N THR A 53 -27.02 4.40 18.33
CA THR A 53 -27.10 5.75 18.94
C THR A 53 -28.00 6.69 18.14
N TYR A 54 -28.03 6.54 16.81
CA TYR A 54 -28.77 7.40 15.88
C TYR A 54 -29.75 6.54 15.05
N PRO A 55 -30.96 6.27 15.54
CA PRO A 55 -31.91 5.37 14.87
C PRO A 55 -32.41 5.87 13.51
N ASN A 56 -32.28 7.18 13.23
CA ASN A 56 -32.69 7.81 11.97
C ASN A 56 -31.54 7.83 10.94
N LEU A 57 -30.42 7.17 11.24
CA LEU A 57 -29.24 7.11 10.39
C LEU A 57 -29.35 5.94 9.40
N LYS A 58 -29.13 6.21 8.12
CA LYS A 58 -29.15 5.21 7.06
C LYS A 58 -27.82 5.12 6.35
N ILE A 59 -27.06 4.07 6.65
CA ILE A 59 -25.72 3.86 6.11
C ILE A 59 -25.80 2.99 4.85
N HIS A 60 -25.68 3.62 3.68
CA HIS A 60 -25.58 2.97 2.38
C HIS A 60 -24.15 2.52 2.12
N ARG A 61 -23.96 1.21 1.98
CA ARG A 61 -22.64 0.59 1.81
C ARG A 61 -22.43 0.21 0.35
N PHE A 62 -21.35 0.69 -0.25
CA PHE A 62 -20.97 0.44 -1.64
C PHE A 62 -19.60 -0.22 -1.69
N GLU A 63 -19.58 -1.50 -2.02
CA GLU A 63 -18.35 -2.26 -2.22
C GLU A 63 -17.71 -1.84 -3.55
N LEU A 64 -16.41 -1.55 -3.56
CA LEU A 64 -15.71 -0.99 -4.72
C LEU A 64 -14.67 -1.90 -5.36
N TRP A 65 -14.24 -2.99 -4.75
CA TRP A 65 -13.18 -3.82 -5.34
C TRP A 65 -13.72 -4.86 -6.32
N TYR A 66 -14.93 -5.36 -6.08
CA TYR A 66 -15.56 -6.40 -6.87
C TYR A 66 -16.81 -5.92 -7.62
N ASP A 67 -17.38 -4.77 -7.26
CA ASP A 67 -18.53 -4.17 -7.95
C ASP A 67 -18.14 -2.98 -8.85
N LYS A 68 -18.15 -3.22 -10.17
CA LYS A 68 -17.81 -2.23 -11.19
C LYS A 68 -18.85 -1.11 -11.34
N ASP A 69 -20.10 -1.35 -10.95
CA ASP A 69 -21.13 -0.33 -11.05
C ASP A 69 -21.01 0.64 -9.86
N ASN A 70 -20.70 0.14 -8.67
CA ASN A 70 -20.34 0.99 -7.53
C ASN A 70 -19.05 1.81 -7.77
N GLN A 71 -18.05 1.26 -8.48
CA GLN A 71 -16.87 2.03 -8.92
C GLN A 71 -17.25 3.23 -9.78
N LYS A 72 -18.15 3.04 -10.76
CA LYS A 72 -18.66 4.12 -11.60
C LYS A 72 -19.50 5.11 -10.79
N LEU A 73 -20.24 4.64 -9.79
CA LEU A 73 -21.00 5.49 -8.89
C LEU A 73 -20.06 6.41 -8.10
N LEU A 74 -19.01 5.87 -7.48
CA LEU A 74 -18.02 6.69 -6.79
C LEU A 74 -17.39 7.71 -7.73
N GLN A 75 -17.04 7.32 -8.97
CA GLN A 75 -16.47 8.26 -9.93
C GLN A 75 -17.42 9.44 -10.22
N LYS A 76 -18.73 9.19 -10.38
CA LYS A 76 -19.71 10.26 -10.56
C LYS A 76 -19.82 11.17 -9.33
N VAL A 77 -19.79 10.59 -8.13
CA VAL A 77 -19.81 11.34 -6.88
C VAL A 77 -18.56 12.24 -6.77
N VAL A 78 -17.39 11.70 -7.09
CA VAL A 78 -16.11 12.42 -7.14
C VAL A 78 -16.18 13.59 -8.12
N ASP A 79 -16.66 13.33 -9.34
CA ASP A 79 -16.74 14.32 -10.41
C ASP A 79 -17.77 15.43 -10.11
N GLU A 80 -18.93 15.10 -9.55
CA GLU A 80 -20.00 16.05 -9.30
C GLU A 80 -19.81 16.89 -8.02
N LEU A 81 -19.18 16.33 -6.98
CA LEU A 81 -18.89 17.06 -5.74
C LEU A 81 -17.54 17.79 -5.78
N ASP A 82 -16.74 17.64 -6.86
CA ASP A 82 -15.35 18.12 -6.98
C ASP A 82 -14.46 17.70 -5.80
N ILE A 83 -14.69 16.49 -5.30
CA ILE A 83 -13.95 15.91 -4.18
C ILE A 83 -12.81 15.06 -4.71
N GLN A 84 -11.69 14.98 -3.99
CA GLN A 84 -10.50 14.26 -4.47
C GLN A 84 -10.37 12.88 -3.82
N GLY A 85 -10.04 11.85 -4.60
CA GLY A 85 -9.60 10.55 -4.06
C GLY A 85 -10.60 9.42 -4.28
N ASN A 86 -10.07 8.28 -4.73
CA ASN A 86 -10.81 7.05 -5.02
C ASN A 86 -10.39 5.89 -4.07
N SER A 87 -9.79 6.24 -2.93
CA SER A 87 -9.24 5.28 -1.96
C SER A 87 -10.24 4.97 -0.86
N VAL A 88 -10.45 3.69 -0.56
CA VAL A 88 -11.36 3.24 0.51
C VAL A 88 -10.66 3.20 1.89
N PRO A 89 -11.40 3.37 2.99
CA PRO A 89 -12.81 3.77 3.03
C PRO A 89 -13.03 5.27 2.75
N ILE A 90 -14.16 5.61 2.14
CA ILE A 90 -14.66 6.99 2.04
C ILE A 90 -16.06 7.01 2.63
N THR A 91 -16.30 7.91 3.59
CA THR A 91 -17.61 8.14 4.19
C THR A 91 -18.07 9.54 3.83
N ILE A 92 -19.26 9.69 3.24
CA ILE A 92 -19.82 10.99 2.90
C ILE A 92 -21.03 11.27 3.81
N VAL A 93 -21.00 12.42 4.48
CA VAL A 93 -22.07 12.90 5.36
C VAL A 93 -22.43 14.34 4.95
N GLY A 94 -23.65 14.56 4.46
CA GLY A 94 -24.12 15.88 4.02
C GLY A 94 -23.21 16.55 2.99
N GLY A 95 -22.82 15.79 1.94
CA GLY A 95 -21.92 16.26 0.89
C GLY A 95 -20.44 16.38 1.28
N LYS A 96 -20.07 16.20 2.55
CA LYS A 96 -18.66 16.26 2.97
C LYS A 96 -18.00 14.88 2.96
N PRO A 97 -16.89 14.69 2.23
CA PRO A 97 -16.15 13.44 2.24
C PRO A 97 -15.21 13.36 3.46
N ILE A 98 -15.16 12.18 4.06
CA ILE A 98 -14.23 11.79 5.12
C ILE A 98 -13.45 10.58 4.62
N TYR A 99 -12.13 10.73 4.54
CA TYR A 99 -11.24 9.73 3.94
C TYR A 99 -10.53 8.89 5.00
N GLY A 100 -10.44 7.58 4.74
CA GLY A 100 -9.78 6.64 5.64
C GLY A 100 -10.58 6.36 6.91
N TYR A 101 -10.04 5.49 7.75
CA TYR A 101 -10.55 5.26 9.10
C TYR A 101 -9.38 4.85 10.00
N GLY A 102 -9.08 5.68 11.00
CA GLY A 102 -8.03 5.41 11.98
C GLY A 102 -8.54 4.65 13.19
N THR A 103 -9.30 5.34 14.04
CA THR A 103 -9.92 4.81 15.27
C THR A 103 -11.23 5.54 15.56
N ASP A 104 -12.03 4.97 16.45
CA ASP A 104 -13.29 5.57 16.94
C ASP A 104 -13.06 6.97 17.54
N SER A 105 -11.94 7.16 18.22
CA SER A 105 -11.55 8.44 18.83
C SER A 105 -11.01 9.49 17.86
N THR A 106 -10.68 9.11 16.62
CA THR A 106 -10.09 10.01 15.61
C THR A 106 -11.07 10.24 14.46
N THR A 107 -11.07 9.35 13.47
CA THR A 107 -11.96 9.43 12.32
C THR A 107 -13.40 9.15 12.74
N GLY A 108 -13.65 8.20 13.65
CA GLY A 108 -15.00 7.93 14.16
C GLY A 108 -15.63 9.16 14.81
N ALA A 109 -14.89 9.87 15.66
CA ALA A 109 -15.32 11.13 16.27
C ALA A 109 -15.56 12.24 15.24
N THR A 110 -14.81 12.24 14.13
CA THR A 110 -15.02 13.18 13.01
C THR A 110 -16.33 12.88 12.29
N ILE A 111 -16.60 11.60 12.00
CA ILE A 111 -17.85 11.14 11.39
C ILE A 111 -19.03 11.49 12.32
N GLU A 112 -18.93 11.19 13.60
CA GLU A 112 -19.98 11.50 14.57
C GLU A 112 -20.22 13.01 14.72
N LYS A 113 -19.16 13.82 14.66
CA LYS A 113 -19.27 15.28 14.68
C LYS A 113 -20.04 15.80 13.46
N GLU A 114 -19.77 15.28 12.27
CA GLU A 114 -20.51 15.69 11.06
C GLU A 114 -21.96 15.20 11.09
N ILE A 115 -22.23 14.03 11.66
CA ILE A 115 -23.59 13.55 11.92
C ILE A 115 -24.33 14.52 12.84
N LYS A 116 -23.75 14.89 13.99
CA LYS A 116 -24.36 15.86 14.92
C LYS A 116 -24.62 17.20 14.24
N ARG A 117 -23.65 17.70 13.47
CA ARG A 117 -23.81 18.93 12.70
C ARG A 117 -25.00 18.85 11.73
N CYS A 118 -25.19 17.71 11.07
CA CYS A 118 -26.32 17.48 10.17
C CYS A 118 -27.66 17.37 10.91
N LEU A 119 -27.67 16.76 12.09
CA LEU A 119 -28.89 16.62 12.91
C LEU A 119 -29.30 17.95 13.58
N GLU A 120 -28.36 18.86 13.84
CA GLU A 120 -28.62 20.17 14.47
C GLU A 120 -29.15 21.23 13.49
N SER A 121 -28.92 21.07 12.17
CA SER A 121 -29.35 22.02 11.14
C SER A 121 -29.58 21.34 9.79
N ALA A 122 -30.85 21.16 9.43
CA ALA A 122 -31.26 20.59 8.13
C ALA A 122 -30.76 21.43 6.94
N GLU A 123 -30.80 22.77 7.04
CA GLU A 123 -30.27 23.68 6.01
C GLU A 123 -28.75 23.53 5.79
N ALA A 124 -28.01 22.98 6.75
CA ALA A 124 -26.57 22.79 6.65
C ALA A 124 -26.17 21.41 6.09
N CYS A 125 -27.11 20.49 5.87
CA CYS A 125 -26.84 19.12 5.46
C CYS A 125 -27.53 18.78 4.14
N GLU A 126 -27.11 19.45 3.07
CA GLU A 126 -27.51 19.08 1.72
C GLU A 126 -26.93 17.70 1.37
N ASP A 127 -27.77 16.80 0.84
CA ASP A 127 -27.36 15.47 0.38
C ASP A 127 -27.31 15.41 -1.16
N PRO A 128 -26.26 15.94 -1.81
CA PRO A 128 -26.11 15.85 -3.25
C PRO A 128 -25.90 14.41 -3.73
N VAL A 129 -25.47 13.50 -2.84
CA VAL A 129 -25.14 12.11 -3.21
C VAL A 129 -26.40 11.31 -3.46
N GLU A 130 -27.51 11.61 -2.76
CA GLU A 130 -28.80 10.95 -2.99
C GLU A 130 -29.25 11.03 -4.46
N GLY A 131 -29.21 12.24 -5.04
CA GLY A 131 -29.55 12.47 -6.44
C GLY A 131 -28.63 11.73 -7.42
N ILE A 132 -27.33 11.62 -7.09
CA ILE A 132 -26.36 10.89 -7.90
C ILE A 132 -26.63 9.39 -7.87
N VAL A 133 -26.91 8.83 -6.68
CA VAL A 133 -27.26 7.41 -6.50
C VAL A 133 -28.56 7.07 -7.22
N ALA A 134 -29.58 7.93 -7.12
CA ALA A 134 -30.87 7.74 -7.79
C ALA A 134 -30.71 7.71 -9.33
N ARG A 135 -30.00 8.70 -9.89
CA ARG A 135 -29.70 8.74 -11.34
C ARG A 135 -28.85 7.55 -11.78
N HIS A 136 -27.91 7.11 -10.95
CA HIS A 136 -27.05 5.98 -11.26
C HIS A 136 -27.83 4.65 -11.32
N LYS A 137 -28.81 4.46 -10.42
CA LYS A 137 -29.68 3.28 -10.38
C LYS A 137 -30.79 3.28 -11.45
N GLY A 138 -30.82 4.29 -12.34
CA GLY A 138 -31.82 4.40 -13.41
C GLY A 138 -33.21 4.78 -12.91
N ILE A 139 -33.29 5.50 -11.79
CA ILE A 139 -34.54 6.04 -11.25
C ILE A 139 -34.78 7.40 -11.91
N ASP A 140 -35.94 7.57 -12.53
CA ASP A 140 -36.33 8.72 -13.35
C ASP A 140 -36.31 10.05 -12.54
N PRO A 141 -35.49 11.06 -12.91
CA PRO A 141 -35.31 12.29 -12.13
C PRO A 141 -36.37 13.37 -12.37
N GLN A 142 -37.63 13.00 -12.66
CA GLN A 142 -38.70 13.98 -12.90
C GLN A 142 -39.32 14.61 -11.63
N SER A 143 -38.62 14.68 -10.51
CA SER A 143 -39.15 15.33 -9.30
C SER A 143 -38.18 16.20 -8.51
N ILE A 144 -37.09 16.69 -9.11
CA ILE A 144 -36.27 17.74 -8.48
C ILE A 144 -35.89 18.74 -9.56
N GLU A 145 -36.77 19.73 -9.76
CA GLU A 145 -36.39 20.99 -10.40
C GLU A 145 -35.49 21.80 -9.46
N GLU A 146 -34.57 22.54 -10.08
CA GLU A 146 -33.67 23.56 -9.51
C GLU A 146 -32.38 23.08 -8.81
N VAL A 147 -31.32 22.88 -9.61
CA VAL A 147 -29.99 23.39 -9.23
C VAL A 147 -29.37 24.05 -10.46
N SER A 148 -29.50 25.38 -10.52
CA SER A 148 -28.69 26.24 -11.37
C SER A 148 -27.92 27.19 -10.46
N GLN A 149 -26.65 27.41 -10.80
CA GLN A 149 -25.75 28.46 -10.33
C GLN A 149 -24.97 28.18 -9.03
N ILE A 150 -23.82 27.48 -9.12
CA ILE A 150 -22.63 27.89 -8.35
C ILE A 150 -21.38 27.78 -9.26
N GLN A 151 -20.70 28.92 -9.42
CA GLN A 151 -19.44 29.16 -10.14
C GLN A 151 -18.25 28.68 -9.27
N PRO A 152 -17.13 28.20 -9.85
CA PRO A 152 -16.06 27.59 -9.07
C PRO A 152 -15.23 28.63 -8.31
N SER A 153 -15.08 28.45 -7.01
CA SER A 153 -14.04 29.09 -6.21
C SER A 153 -12.93 28.10 -5.93
N LEU A 154 -11.80 28.31 -6.61
CA LEU A 154 -10.48 27.81 -6.26
C LEU A 154 -10.14 28.24 -4.83
N GLU A 155 -10.26 27.32 -3.87
CA GLU A 155 -9.46 27.25 -2.63
C GLU A 155 -10.06 26.14 -1.76
N ASN A 156 -9.39 24.97 -1.70
CA ASN A 156 -8.91 24.40 -0.44
C ASN A 156 -8.02 23.20 -0.70
N ALA A 157 -6.86 23.25 -0.06
CA ALA A 157 -5.74 22.35 -0.23
C ALA A 157 -6.04 20.97 0.36
N GLY A 158 -5.59 19.93 -0.34
CA GLY A 158 -5.62 18.56 0.15
C GLY A 158 -4.91 18.43 1.50
N GLU A 159 -5.61 17.86 2.47
CA GLU A 159 -5.01 17.55 3.77
C GLU A 159 -4.23 16.24 3.67
N ILE A 160 -2.90 16.38 3.76
CA ILE A 160 -1.91 15.30 3.89
C ILE A 160 -2.17 14.53 5.20
N PRO A 161 -2.11 13.18 5.23
CA PRO A 161 -2.19 12.41 6.47
C PRO A 161 -1.09 12.88 7.44
N GLU A 162 -1.53 13.32 8.62
CA GLU A 162 -0.68 14.03 9.58
C GLU A 162 0.42 13.13 10.14
N LYS A 163 0.22 11.80 10.20
CA LYS A 163 1.12 10.85 10.89
C LYS A 163 1.23 9.51 10.15
N VAL A 164 2.44 8.96 10.08
CA VAL A 164 2.70 7.56 9.66
C VAL A 164 3.39 6.80 10.78
N LYS A 165 2.86 5.61 11.08
CA LYS A 165 3.41 4.72 12.11
C LYS A 165 4.60 3.96 11.56
N VAL A 166 5.76 4.15 12.19
CA VAL A 166 6.96 3.38 11.87
C VAL A 166 7.18 2.33 12.97
N PRO A 167 7.30 1.03 12.64
CA PRO A 167 7.63 0.01 13.63
C PRO A 167 9.01 0.34 14.23
N LEU A 168 9.09 0.38 15.56
CA LEU A 168 10.15 0.90 16.45
C LEU A 168 10.13 2.39 16.83
N PHE A 169 9.65 3.31 15.98
CA PHE A 169 9.82 4.76 16.21
C PHE A 169 8.54 5.53 16.54
N GLY A 170 7.36 4.89 16.44
CA GLY A 170 6.08 5.53 16.80
C GLY A 170 5.49 6.36 15.65
N ASP A 171 4.59 7.29 15.98
CA ASP A 171 3.93 8.18 15.02
C ASP A 171 4.90 9.28 14.56
N ILE A 172 5.24 9.31 13.26
CA ILE A 172 6.08 10.37 12.68
C ILE A 172 5.21 11.30 11.84
N GLU A 173 5.28 12.61 12.10
CA GLU A 173 4.53 13.62 11.36
C GLU A 173 5.13 13.89 9.97
N ILE A 174 4.47 13.42 8.91
CA ILE A 174 4.97 13.53 7.52
C ILE A 174 4.93 14.98 7.01
N LYS A 175 4.00 15.82 7.49
CA LYS A 175 3.90 17.24 7.10
C LYS A 175 5.14 18.07 7.45
N SER A 176 5.98 17.62 8.38
CA SER A 176 7.15 18.38 8.83
C SER A 176 8.39 18.20 7.93
N PHE A 177 8.40 17.19 7.06
CA PHE A 177 9.54 16.87 6.21
C PHE A 177 9.41 17.46 4.81
N SER A 178 10.46 18.15 4.37
CA SER A 178 10.55 18.59 2.97
C SER A 178 10.61 17.38 2.02
N LEU A 179 10.05 17.51 0.80
CA LEU A 179 10.07 16.46 -0.23
C LEU A 179 11.45 15.84 -0.49
N PRO A 180 12.57 16.60 -0.54
CA PRO A 180 13.90 16.00 -0.64
C PRO A 180 14.23 15.08 0.53
N VAL A 181 13.92 15.49 1.76
CA VAL A 181 14.21 14.70 2.96
C VAL A 181 13.36 13.44 2.98
N LEU A 182 12.09 13.53 2.60
CA LEU A 182 11.22 12.37 2.45
C LEU A 182 11.76 11.38 1.41
N SER A 183 12.26 11.89 0.27
CA SER A 183 12.88 11.07 -0.78
C SER A 183 14.09 10.29 -0.25
N VAL A 184 14.94 10.94 0.54
CA VAL A 184 16.14 10.34 1.17
C VAL A 184 15.75 9.26 2.16
N ILE A 185 14.83 9.57 3.08
CA ILE A 185 14.44 8.64 4.16
C ILE A 185 13.75 7.42 3.58
N LEU A 186 12.71 7.62 2.76
CA LEU A 186 11.93 6.50 2.21
C LEU A 186 12.76 5.68 1.21
N GLY A 187 13.59 6.33 0.39
CA GLY A 187 14.49 5.63 -0.52
C GLY A 187 15.52 4.79 0.24
N THR A 188 16.11 5.32 1.31
CA THR A 188 17.08 4.56 2.13
C THR A 188 16.41 3.37 2.83
N LEU A 189 15.21 3.57 3.39
CA LEU A 189 14.46 2.49 4.04
C LEU A 189 14.05 1.38 3.06
N ASP A 190 13.73 1.75 1.82
CA ASP A 190 13.43 0.80 0.75
C ASP A 190 14.68 0.03 0.30
N GLY A 191 15.84 0.69 0.21
CA GLY A 191 17.10 0.05 -0.18
C GLY A 191 17.49 -1.15 0.71
N PHE A 192 17.24 -1.04 2.03
CA PHE A 192 17.47 -2.12 3.00
C PHE A 192 16.44 -3.27 2.89
N ASN A 193 16.05 -3.64 1.67
CA ASN A 193 15.14 -4.73 1.38
C ASN A 193 15.86 -6.09 1.44
N PRO A 194 15.39 -7.04 2.30
CA PRO A 194 16.02 -8.35 2.40
C PRO A 194 15.96 -9.14 1.08
N CYS A 195 14.97 -8.90 0.22
CA CYS A 195 14.84 -9.55 -1.09
C CYS A 195 16.02 -9.19 -2.01
N ALA A 196 16.38 -7.90 -2.09
CA ALA A 196 17.46 -7.39 -2.94
C ALA A 196 18.85 -7.81 -2.45
N MET A 197 19.08 -7.72 -1.13
CA MET A 197 20.36 -8.04 -0.52
C MET A 197 20.83 -9.48 -0.80
N TRP A 198 19.93 -10.47 -0.75
CA TRP A 198 20.30 -11.87 -1.04
C TRP A 198 20.67 -12.10 -2.51
N VAL A 199 19.95 -11.44 -3.42
CA VAL A 199 20.25 -11.51 -4.86
C VAL A 199 21.58 -10.84 -5.15
N LEU A 200 21.84 -9.67 -4.55
CA LEU A 200 23.10 -8.97 -4.71
C LEU A 200 24.27 -9.84 -4.25
N LEU A 201 24.16 -10.51 -3.10
CA LEU A 201 25.18 -11.44 -2.61
C LEU A 201 25.41 -12.63 -3.55
N PHE A 202 24.35 -13.16 -4.16
CA PHE A 202 24.45 -14.21 -5.17
C PHE A 202 25.19 -13.71 -6.42
N LEU A 203 24.83 -12.51 -6.91
CA LEU A 203 25.47 -11.87 -8.05
C LEU A 203 26.96 -11.63 -7.77
N ILE A 204 27.29 -11.05 -6.61
CA ILE A 204 28.66 -10.83 -6.16
C ILE A 204 29.42 -12.16 -6.15
N SER A 205 28.85 -13.22 -5.58
CA SER A 205 29.48 -14.55 -5.54
C SER A 205 29.78 -15.12 -6.93
N PHE A 206 28.95 -14.81 -7.93
CA PHE A 206 29.17 -15.18 -9.32
C PHE A 206 30.25 -14.31 -9.97
N LEU A 207 30.16 -13.00 -9.81
CA LEU A 207 31.10 -12.02 -10.38
C LEU A 207 32.52 -12.19 -9.83
N LEU A 208 32.67 -12.52 -8.54
CA LEU A 208 33.97 -12.74 -7.90
C LEU A 208 34.75 -13.93 -8.47
N LYS A 209 34.07 -14.92 -9.06
CA LYS A 209 34.72 -16.07 -9.74
C LYS A 209 35.26 -15.71 -11.13
N MET A 210 34.97 -14.52 -11.63
CA MET A 210 35.43 -14.07 -12.94
C MET A 210 36.85 -13.48 -12.85
N GLU A 211 37.79 -14.02 -13.61
CA GLU A 211 39.20 -13.57 -13.57
C GLU A 211 39.38 -12.13 -14.09
N ASN A 212 38.58 -11.72 -15.07
CA ASN A 212 38.68 -10.39 -15.67
C ASN A 212 38.00 -9.33 -14.79
N THR A 213 38.81 -8.47 -14.17
CA THR A 213 38.37 -7.40 -13.27
C THR A 213 37.50 -6.35 -13.97
N PHE A 214 37.86 -5.93 -15.19
CA PHE A 214 37.07 -4.96 -15.95
C PHE A 214 35.68 -5.51 -16.25
N ARG A 215 35.60 -6.74 -16.75
CA ARG A 215 34.33 -7.40 -17.04
C ARG A 215 33.48 -7.55 -15.78
N ARG A 216 34.09 -7.86 -14.63
CA ARG A 216 33.41 -7.96 -13.34
C ARG A 216 32.74 -6.65 -12.91
N TRP A 217 33.47 -5.54 -12.98
CA TRP A 217 32.95 -4.21 -12.62
C TRP A 217 31.86 -3.73 -13.57
N VAL A 218 32.08 -3.86 -14.88
CA VAL A 218 31.09 -3.42 -15.89
C VAL A 218 29.78 -4.17 -15.73
N LEU A 219 29.83 -5.48 -15.51
CA LEU A 219 28.64 -6.30 -15.34
C LEU A 219 27.86 -5.96 -14.05
N GLY A 220 28.55 -5.66 -12.96
CA GLY A 220 27.88 -5.26 -11.73
C GLY A 220 27.32 -3.83 -11.76
N ILE A 221 28.04 -2.87 -12.37
CA ILE A 221 27.51 -1.53 -12.61
C ILE A 221 26.28 -1.61 -13.54
N ALA A 222 26.33 -2.44 -14.57
CA ALA A 222 25.20 -2.66 -15.45
C ALA A 222 23.98 -3.24 -14.72
N PHE A 223 24.19 -4.14 -13.74
CA PHE A 223 23.12 -4.63 -12.86
C PHE A 223 22.47 -3.48 -12.07
N ILE A 224 23.28 -2.70 -11.35
CA ILE A 224 22.80 -1.59 -10.50
C ILE A 224 22.05 -0.55 -11.34
N LEU A 225 22.61 -0.14 -12.49
CA LEU A 225 21.96 0.82 -13.38
C LEU A 225 20.67 0.27 -13.99
N ALA A 226 20.65 -1.01 -14.40
CA ALA A 226 19.45 -1.64 -14.93
C ALA A 226 18.37 -1.76 -13.85
N SER A 227 18.75 -2.10 -12.61
CA SER A 227 17.82 -2.13 -11.47
C SER A 227 17.19 -0.77 -11.24
N GLY A 228 17.99 0.28 -11.06
CA GLY A 228 17.48 1.65 -10.86
C GLY A 228 16.62 2.14 -12.03
N ALA A 229 16.96 1.78 -13.28
CA ALA A 229 16.15 2.13 -14.45
C ALA A 229 14.80 1.41 -14.48
N VAL A 230 14.79 0.10 -14.18
CA VAL A 230 13.56 -0.69 -14.08
C VAL A 230 12.67 -0.14 -12.96
N TYR A 231 13.25 0.16 -11.80
CA TYR A 231 12.54 0.75 -10.68
C TYR A 231 11.95 2.13 -11.01
N PHE A 232 12.72 2.97 -11.71
CA PHE A 232 12.25 4.26 -12.21
C PHE A 232 11.06 4.10 -13.14
N VAL A 233 11.14 3.16 -14.09
CA VAL A 233 10.02 2.89 -15.00
C VAL A 233 8.79 2.44 -14.22
N PHE A 234 8.92 1.61 -13.20
CA PHE A 234 7.79 1.20 -12.37
C PHE A 234 7.17 2.35 -11.57
N MET A 235 7.97 3.23 -10.96
CA MET A 235 7.46 4.39 -10.23
C MET A 235 6.87 5.46 -11.16
N ALA A 236 7.47 5.66 -12.34
CA ALA A 236 7.05 6.66 -13.32
C ALA A 236 5.83 6.22 -14.13
N ALA A 237 5.76 4.94 -14.49
CA ALA A 237 4.58 4.35 -15.09
C ALA A 237 3.58 4.12 -13.96
N TRP A 238 2.90 5.21 -13.55
CA TRP A 238 1.80 5.27 -12.60
C TRP A 238 0.92 4.03 -12.80
N LEU A 239 1.22 2.98 -12.05
CA LEU A 239 0.61 1.69 -12.30
C LEU A 239 -0.87 1.91 -12.06
N ASN A 240 -1.71 1.42 -12.97
CA ASN A 240 -3.16 1.30 -12.77
C ASN A 240 -3.38 0.48 -11.50
N PHE A 241 -3.30 1.16 -10.36
CA PHE A 241 -3.00 0.64 -9.03
C PHE A 241 -4.08 -0.37 -8.58
N PHE A 242 -5.30 -0.17 -9.08
CA PHE A 242 -6.45 -1.04 -8.87
C PHE A 242 -6.37 -2.39 -9.59
N ILE A 243 -5.65 -2.52 -10.72
CA ILE A 243 -5.50 -3.81 -11.42
C ILE A 243 -4.42 -4.66 -10.77
N PHE A 244 -3.45 -4.06 -10.07
CA PHE A 244 -2.30 -4.79 -9.53
C PHE A 244 -2.57 -5.39 -8.14
N ILE A 245 -3.37 -4.73 -7.28
CA ILE A 245 -3.66 -5.16 -5.89
C ILE A 245 -4.21 -6.59 -5.82
N GLY A 246 -5.13 -6.97 -6.71
CA GLY A 246 -5.69 -8.33 -6.75
C GLY A 246 -4.67 -9.42 -7.13
N TYR A 247 -3.68 -9.09 -7.97
CA TYR A 247 -2.61 -10.03 -8.35
C TYR A 247 -1.50 -10.11 -7.31
N ILE A 248 -1.21 -9.01 -6.61
CA ILE A 248 -0.14 -8.93 -5.61
C ILE A 248 -0.32 -9.97 -4.50
N VAL A 249 -1.55 -10.19 -4.01
CA VAL A 249 -1.81 -11.16 -2.93
C VAL A 249 -1.38 -12.57 -3.34
N TRP A 250 -1.75 -13.01 -4.54
CA TRP A 250 -1.41 -14.35 -5.04
C TRP A 250 0.08 -14.48 -5.37
N VAL A 251 0.68 -13.46 -5.99
CA VAL A 251 2.11 -13.48 -6.33
C VAL A 251 2.96 -13.44 -5.05
N ARG A 252 2.58 -12.64 -4.06
CA ARG A 252 3.22 -12.61 -2.73
C ARG A 252 3.08 -13.95 -2.03
N ALA A 253 1.90 -14.57 -2.04
CA ALA A 253 1.70 -15.88 -1.46
C ALA A 253 2.58 -16.95 -2.14
N LEU A 254 2.71 -16.89 -3.47
CA LEU A 254 3.61 -17.76 -4.23
C LEU A 254 5.07 -17.56 -3.83
N ILE A 255 5.56 -16.32 -3.75
CA ILE A 255 6.93 -16.00 -3.33
C ILE A 255 7.17 -16.46 -1.88
N GLY A 256 6.21 -16.22 -0.98
CA GLY A 256 6.25 -16.67 0.41
C GLY A 256 6.36 -18.20 0.52
N LEU A 257 5.58 -18.93 -0.27
CA LEU A 257 5.66 -20.40 -0.34
C LEU A 257 7.02 -20.89 -0.87
N VAL A 258 7.56 -20.24 -1.90
CA VAL A 258 8.90 -20.55 -2.42
C VAL A 258 9.98 -20.24 -1.38
N ALA A 259 9.86 -19.14 -0.65
CA ALA A 259 10.76 -18.78 0.46
C ALA A 259 10.68 -19.81 1.59
N LEU A 260 9.48 -20.24 2.00
CA LEU A 260 9.32 -21.33 2.96
C LEU A 260 9.99 -22.62 2.48
N GLY A 261 9.74 -23.02 1.24
CA GLY A 261 10.33 -24.22 0.66
C GLY A 261 11.85 -24.17 0.63
N THR A 262 12.43 -23.04 0.21
CA THR A 262 13.87 -22.84 0.16
C THR A 262 14.50 -22.71 1.55
N GLY A 263 13.85 -22.03 2.49
CA GLY A 263 14.26 -21.95 3.89
C GLY A 263 14.31 -23.32 4.58
N ILE A 264 13.22 -24.11 4.48
CA ILE A 264 13.15 -25.48 5.02
C ILE A 264 14.22 -26.36 4.39
N TYR A 265 14.40 -26.26 3.06
CA TYR A 265 15.41 -27.02 2.34
C TYR A 265 16.83 -26.70 2.84
N ASN A 266 17.17 -25.41 3.01
CA ASN A 266 18.49 -24.97 3.48
C ASN A 266 18.77 -25.42 4.93
N ILE A 267 17.77 -25.32 5.81
CA ILE A 267 17.89 -25.81 7.19
C ILE A 267 18.07 -27.33 7.19
N ARG A 268 17.25 -28.07 6.42
CA ARG A 268 17.36 -29.53 6.31
C ARG A 268 18.74 -29.95 5.80
N GLU A 269 19.27 -29.24 4.80
CA GLU A 269 20.59 -29.50 4.23
C GLU A 269 21.71 -29.32 5.26
N TYR A 270 21.61 -28.33 6.16
CA TYR A 270 22.56 -28.13 7.26
C TYR A 270 22.65 -29.32 8.22
N TYR A 271 21.50 -29.94 8.53
CA TYR A 271 21.43 -31.11 9.42
C TYR A 271 21.84 -32.41 8.73
N ILE A 272 21.52 -32.58 7.44
CA ILE A 272 21.80 -33.80 6.68
C ILE A 272 23.26 -33.84 6.17
N ASN A 273 23.80 -32.73 5.68
CA ASN A 273 25.13 -32.69 5.06
C ASN A 273 26.17 -32.07 6.02
N LYS A 274 26.57 -32.84 7.04
CA LYS A 274 27.53 -32.41 8.08
C LYS A 274 28.92 -32.00 7.57
N ASN A 275 29.30 -32.40 6.35
CA ASN A 275 30.63 -32.15 5.78
C ASN A 275 30.68 -31.01 4.75
N ALA A 276 29.59 -30.27 4.51
CA ALA A 276 29.51 -29.23 3.46
C ALA A 276 30.04 -29.68 2.08
N THR A 277 30.05 -30.99 1.83
CA THR A 277 30.54 -31.59 0.59
C THR A 277 29.42 -31.50 -0.44
N CYS A 278 29.66 -30.75 -1.52
CA CYS A 278 28.76 -30.69 -2.65
C CYS A 278 28.42 -32.12 -3.13
N LYS A 279 27.18 -32.57 -2.91
CA LYS A 279 26.62 -33.84 -3.42
C LYS A 279 26.52 -33.89 -4.96
N VAL A 280 27.04 -32.90 -5.66
CA VAL A 280 27.01 -32.81 -7.13
C VAL A 280 28.00 -33.79 -7.76
N THR A 281 29.01 -34.27 -7.03
CA THR A 281 30.04 -35.16 -7.56
C THR A 281 29.62 -36.63 -7.70
N LYS A 282 28.45 -37.04 -7.18
CA LYS A 282 28.02 -38.46 -7.20
C LYS A 282 26.98 -38.81 -8.28
N ASN A 283 26.39 -37.85 -8.98
CA ASN A 283 25.25 -38.11 -9.86
C ASN A 283 25.55 -37.71 -11.33
N ASN A 284 25.90 -38.72 -12.16
CA ASN A 284 26.34 -38.56 -13.56
C ASN A 284 25.39 -37.73 -14.45
N LYS A 285 24.08 -37.71 -14.18
CA LYS A 285 23.12 -36.87 -14.93
C LYS A 285 23.28 -35.37 -14.59
N ARG A 286 23.41 -35.02 -13.30
CA ARG A 286 23.61 -33.63 -12.86
C ARG A 286 24.95 -33.07 -13.34
N GLN A 287 25.99 -33.91 -13.37
CA GLN A 287 27.32 -33.53 -13.86
C GLN A 287 27.31 -33.20 -15.35
N LYS A 288 26.60 -33.98 -16.18
CA LYS A 288 26.38 -33.66 -17.61
C LYS A 288 25.57 -32.37 -17.82
N THR A 289 24.55 -32.11 -17.00
CA THR A 289 23.81 -30.84 -17.05
C THR A 289 24.71 -29.67 -16.64
N PHE A 290 25.52 -29.86 -15.61
CA PHE A 290 26.47 -28.85 -15.13
C PHE A 290 27.58 -28.59 -16.15
N GLU A 291 28.07 -29.61 -16.87
CA GLU A 291 29.03 -29.44 -17.97
C GLU A 291 28.39 -28.77 -19.19
N LYS A 292 27.13 -29.08 -19.53
CA LYS A 292 26.40 -28.35 -20.58
C LYS A 292 26.20 -26.89 -20.20
N LEU A 293 25.77 -26.61 -18.97
CA LEU A 293 25.67 -25.26 -18.44
C LEU A 293 27.04 -24.58 -18.45
N LYS A 294 28.10 -25.24 -17.98
CA LYS A 294 29.47 -24.71 -18.00
C LYS A 294 29.97 -24.42 -19.41
N LYS A 295 29.63 -25.24 -20.41
CA LYS A 295 29.99 -25.02 -21.82
C LYS A 295 29.21 -23.86 -22.45
N ILE A 296 27.95 -23.68 -22.05
CA ILE A 296 27.14 -22.51 -22.40
C ILE A 296 27.72 -21.26 -21.72
N THR A 297 28.08 -21.34 -20.44
CA THR A 297 28.61 -20.21 -19.65
C THR A 297 30.05 -19.83 -20.01
N SER A 298 30.95 -20.78 -20.32
CA SER A 298 32.37 -20.51 -20.59
C SER A 298 32.68 -20.04 -22.01
N SER A 299 31.66 -19.97 -22.88
CA SER A 299 31.76 -19.43 -24.24
C SER A 299 30.95 -18.14 -24.41
N THR A 300 30.36 -17.61 -23.34
CA THR A 300 29.49 -16.43 -23.45
C THR A 300 30.27 -15.19 -23.88
N SER A 301 29.89 -14.65 -25.04
CA SER A 301 30.22 -13.29 -25.44
C SER A 301 29.81 -12.33 -24.32
N PHE A 302 30.57 -11.25 -24.16
CA PHE A 302 30.30 -10.19 -23.19
C PHE A 302 28.82 -9.75 -23.21
N TRP A 303 28.24 -9.68 -24.40
CA TRP A 303 26.84 -9.30 -24.64
C TRP A 303 25.80 -10.27 -24.09
N VAL A 304 26.04 -11.58 -24.16
CA VAL A 304 25.10 -12.57 -23.58
C VAL A 304 25.11 -12.47 -22.05
N ALA A 305 26.29 -12.25 -21.44
CA ALA A 305 26.40 -12.03 -20.01
C ALA A 305 25.71 -10.71 -19.59
N LEU A 306 25.88 -9.64 -20.37
CA LEU A 306 25.22 -8.36 -20.15
C LEU A 306 23.69 -8.49 -20.23
N GLY A 307 23.17 -9.16 -21.27
CA GLY A 307 21.74 -9.41 -21.43
C GLY A 307 21.17 -10.27 -20.30
N GLY A 308 21.91 -11.30 -19.85
CA GLY A 308 21.51 -12.13 -18.71
C GLY A 308 21.43 -11.35 -17.40
N ILE A 309 22.33 -10.39 -17.19
CA ILE A 309 22.30 -9.53 -16.00
C ILE A 309 21.16 -8.52 -16.03
N ILE A 310 20.88 -7.92 -17.19
CA ILE A 310 19.75 -7.00 -17.34
C ILE A 310 18.43 -7.75 -17.10
N LEU A 311 18.29 -8.96 -17.66
CA LEU A 311 17.11 -9.81 -17.42
C LEU A 311 16.99 -10.21 -15.94
N LEU A 312 18.11 -10.53 -15.29
CA LEU A 312 18.14 -10.81 -13.86
C LEU A 312 17.71 -9.57 -13.06
N ALA A 313 18.24 -8.38 -13.37
CA ALA A 313 17.87 -7.13 -12.71
C ALA A 313 16.36 -6.87 -12.82
N PHE A 314 15.78 -7.03 -14.02
CA PHE A 314 14.34 -6.91 -14.21
C PHE A 314 13.53 -7.88 -13.34
N ALA A 315 13.89 -9.17 -13.36
CA ALA A 315 13.20 -10.19 -12.58
C ALA A 315 13.28 -9.93 -11.06
N VAL A 316 14.41 -9.42 -10.59
CA VAL A 316 14.66 -9.11 -9.18
C VAL A 316 13.86 -7.90 -8.76
N ASN A 317 13.89 -6.82 -9.54
CA ASN A 317 13.13 -5.60 -9.25
C ASN A 317 11.61 -5.86 -9.25
N LEU A 318 11.13 -6.81 -10.07
CA LEU A 318 9.73 -7.23 -10.03
C LEU A 318 9.36 -7.90 -8.70
N VAL A 319 10.25 -8.72 -8.13
CA VAL A 319 10.04 -9.36 -6.82
C VAL A 319 10.20 -8.35 -5.69
N GLU A 320 11.19 -7.47 -5.81
CA GLU A 320 11.50 -6.41 -4.84
C GLU A 320 10.36 -5.41 -4.70
N LEU A 321 9.79 -4.95 -5.82
CA LEU A 321 8.61 -4.09 -5.85
C LEU A 321 7.46 -4.71 -5.04
N LEU A 322 7.30 -6.04 -5.03
CA LEU A 322 6.28 -6.73 -4.24
C LEU A 322 6.65 -6.86 -2.76
N CYS A 323 7.94 -6.84 -2.41
CA CYS A 323 8.44 -6.88 -1.04
C CYS A 323 8.29 -5.51 -0.34
N SER A 324 8.43 -4.39 -1.07
CA SER A 324 8.46 -3.04 -0.49
C SER A 324 7.47 -2.01 -1.09
N LEU A 325 6.47 -2.47 -1.87
CA LEU A 325 5.51 -1.64 -2.61
C LEU A 325 4.91 -0.45 -1.85
N GLY A 326 4.72 -0.60 -0.53
CA GLY A 326 4.14 0.45 0.31
C GLY A 326 4.93 1.77 0.27
N LEU A 327 6.26 1.72 0.30
CA LEU A 327 7.09 2.93 0.37
C LEU A 327 7.03 3.75 -0.93
N PRO A 328 7.21 3.16 -2.15
CA PRO A 328 7.00 3.88 -3.40
C PRO A 328 5.58 4.41 -3.57
N ALA A 329 4.57 3.64 -3.15
CA ALA A 329 3.17 4.05 -3.27
C ALA A 329 2.88 5.28 -2.39
N VAL A 330 3.31 5.28 -1.13
CA VAL A 330 3.14 6.44 -0.23
C VAL A 330 3.90 7.65 -0.79
N PHE A 331 5.13 7.46 -1.24
CA PHE A 331 5.95 8.55 -1.77
C PHE A 331 5.37 9.19 -3.04
N THR A 332 4.93 8.38 -4.01
CA THR A 332 4.31 8.87 -5.25
C THR A 332 2.96 9.54 -4.99
N ASN A 333 2.19 9.07 -4.00
CA ASN A 333 0.98 9.76 -3.53
C ASN A 333 1.32 11.14 -2.94
N VAL A 334 2.30 11.24 -2.04
CA VAL A 334 2.73 12.52 -1.46
C VAL A 334 3.19 13.51 -2.53
N LEU A 335 3.96 13.05 -3.53
CA LEU A 335 4.40 13.87 -4.66
C LEU A 335 3.23 14.44 -5.47
N THR A 336 2.19 13.64 -5.64
CA THR A 336 1.00 14.03 -6.41
C THR A 336 0.16 15.04 -5.65
N LEU A 337 -0.06 14.80 -4.35
CA LEU A 337 -0.77 15.72 -3.46
C LEU A 337 -0.02 17.05 -3.29
N SER A 338 1.31 17.04 -3.42
CA SER A 338 2.13 18.25 -3.36
C SER A 338 2.04 19.11 -4.63
N ASN A 339 1.30 18.67 -5.67
CA ASN A 339 1.06 19.38 -6.93
C ASN A 339 2.35 19.98 -7.56
N VAL A 340 3.45 19.22 -7.50
CA VAL A 340 4.74 19.70 -8.01
C VAL A 340 4.78 19.64 -9.55
N PRO A 341 5.50 20.57 -10.21
CA PRO A 341 5.71 20.51 -11.65
C PRO A 341 6.29 19.14 -12.09
N SER A 342 5.91 18.66 -13.27
CA SER A 342 6.29 17.31 -13.74
C SER A 342 7.80 17.05 -13.73
N TYR A 343 8.64 18.07 -13.98
CA TYR A 343 10.10 17.90 -13.91
C TYR A 343 10.60 17.67 -12.47
N GLN A 344 9.99 18.34 -11.48
CA GLN A 344 10.31 18.15 -10.06
C GLN A 344 9.83 16.78 -9.60
N TYR A 345 8.66 16.35 -10.05
CA TYR A 345 8.12 15.02 -9.79
C TYR A 345 9.12 13.92 -10.15
N TYR A 346 9.61 13.90 -11.39
CA TYR A 346 10.60 12.90 -11.83
C TYR A 346 11.97 13.08 -11.17
N LEU A 347 12.36 14.31 -10.81
CA LEU A 347 13.61 14.56 -10.09
C LEU A 347 13.57 13.97 -8.66
N TYR A 348 12.43 14.09 -7.96
CA TYR A 348 12.23 13.49 -6.66
C TYR A 348 12.19 11.95 -6.72
N ILE A 349 11.57 11.37 -7.76
CA ILE A 349 11.67 9.93 -8.01
C ILE A 349 13.12 9.50 -8.25
N LEU A 350 13.89 10.27 -9.03
CA LEU A 350 15.30 9.95 -9.27
C LEU A 350 16.13 10.05 -7.98
N LEU A 351 15.85 11.05 -7.14
CA LEU A 351 16.47 11.21 -5.82
C LEU A 351 16.14 10.02 -4.91
N TYR A 352 14.88 9.61 -4.86
CA TYR A 352 14.44 8.41 -4.13
C TYR A 352 15.25 7.19 -4.59
N ILE A 353 15.33 6.95 -5.90
CA ILE A 353 16.00 5.80 -6.48
C ILE A 353 17.51 5.82 -6.22
N PHE A 354 18.11 7.00 -6.21
CA PHE A 354 19.53 7.14 -5.86
C PHE A 354 19.82 6.63 -4.44
N PHE A 355 18.98 6.98 -3.45
CA PHE A 355 19.14 6.51 -2.08
C PHE A 355 18.74 5.04 -1.91
N PHE A 356 17.75 4.58 -2.68
CA PHE A 356 17.37 3.17 -2.78
C PHE A 356 18.50 2.29 -3.33
N MET A 357 19.25 2.72 -4.35
CA MET A 357 20.37 1.94 -4.89
C MET A 357 21.69 2.15 -4.12
N LEU A 358 21.72 3.04 -3.12
CA LEU A 358 22.96 3.48 -2.49
C LEU A 358 23.64 2.37 -1.70
N ASP A 359 22.88 1.59 -0.94
CA ASP A 359 23.39 0.46 -0.17
C ASP A 359 23.86 -0.69 -1.07
N ASP A 360 23.14 -0.98 -2.16
CA ASP A 360 23.57 -1.90 -3.22
C ASP A 360 24.93 -1.49 -3.81
N MET A 361 25.09 -0.20 -4.12
CA MET A 361 26.36 0.36 -4.60
C MET A 361 27.49 0.20 -3.56
N ILE A 362 27.21 0.44 -2.29
CA ILE A 362 28.18 0.30 -1.20
C ILE A 362 28.59 -1.16 -1.03
N VAL A 363 27.63 -2.08 -0.91
CA VAL A 363 27.87 -3.52 -0.72
C VAL A 363 28.64 -4.09 -1.92
N PHE A 364 28.23 -3.72 -3.14
CA PHE A 364 28.93 -4.11 -4.37
C PHE A 364 30.37 -3.59 -4.40
N ALA A 365 30.59 -2.29 -4.14
CA ALA A 365 31.93 -1.70 -4.17
C ALA A 365 32.84 -2.33 -3.11
N VAL A 366 32.35 -2.49 -1.88
CA VAL A 366 33.10 -3.16 -0.80
C VAL A 366 33.47 -4.58 -1.22
N ALA A 367 32.54 -5.37 -1.74
CA ALA A 367 32.83 -6.73 -2.16
C ALA A 367 33.85 -6.80 -3.32
N MET A 368 33.75 -5.89 -4.29
CA MET A 368 34.67 -5.86 -5.43
C MET A 368 36.09 -5.43 -5.04
N LEU A 369 36.24 -4.59 -4.01
CA LEU A 369 37.52 -4.13 -3.50
C LEU A 369 38.15 -5.10 -2.50
N THR A 370 37.36 -5.74 -1.63
CA THR A 370 37.86 -6.52 -0.48
C THR A 370 38.08 -8.01 -0.75
N VAL A 371 37.39 -8.63 -1.72
CA VAL A 371 37.31 -10.10 -1.82
C VAL A 371 38.48 -10.75 -2.59
N LYS A 372 39.67 -10.14 -2.58
CA LYS A 372 40.91 -10.92 -2.67
C LYS A 372 41.31 -11.56 -1.33
N ALA A 373 40.72 -11.12 -0.21
CA ALA A 373 41.13 -11.51 1.15
C ALA A 373 40.26 -12.60 1.82
N PHE A 374 39.04 -12.86 1.34
CA PHE A 374 38.15 -13.85 1.96
C PHE A 374 38.02 -15.11 1.11
N GLY A 375 38.96 -16.04 1.30
CA GLY A 375 38.72 -17.43 0.95
C GLY A 375 37.59 -17.95 1.83
N LEU A 376 36.44 -18.28 1.24
CA LEU A 376 35.29 -18.83 1.96
C LEU A 376 35.69 -20.17 2.58
N ASP A 377 36.07 -20.13 3.86
CA ASP A 377 36.40 -21.32 4.64
C ASP A 377 35.15 -22.22 4.74
N SER A 378 35.35 -23.54 4.59
CA SER A 378 34.25 -24.52 4.52
C SER A 378 33.30 -24.49 5.74
N LYS A 379 33.79 -24.02 6.89
CA LYS A 379 32.99 -23.81 8.11
C LYS A 379 32.03 -22.63 7.99
N TYR A 380 32.48 -21.49 7.44
CA TYR A 380 31.63 -20.30 7.26
C TYR A 380 30.51 -20.56 6.25
N SER A 381 30.79 -21.30 5.18
CA SER A 381 29.77 -21.70 4.21
C SER A 381 28.65 -22.52 4.85
N ARG A 382 28.95 -23.37 5.82
CA ARG A 382 27.96 -24.21 6.51
C ARG A 382 27.08 -23.40 7.46
N TYR A 383 27.66 -22.51 8.27
CA TYR A 383 26.86 -21.63 9.13
C TYR A 383 26.03 -20.64 8.30
N SER A 384 26.56 -20.15 7.19
CA SER A 384 25.84 -19.29 6.25
C SER A 384 24.59 -19.98 5.67
N THR A 385 24.65 -21.27 5.33
CA THR A 385 23.46 -22.01 4.88
C THR A 385 22.37 -22.14 5.94
N LEU A 386 22.73 -22.27 7.22
CA LEU A 386 21.76 -22.33 8.32
C LEU A 386 21.14 -20.95 8.58
N ILE A 387 21.98 -19.92 8.72
CA ILE A 387 21.56 -18.56 9.04
C ILE A 387 20.70 -18.01 7.89
N GLY A 388 21.15 -18.17 6.65
CA GLY A 388 20.37 -17.77 5.47
C GLY A 388 19.06 -18.56 5.34
N GLY A 389 19.08 -19.86 5.62
CA GLY A 389 17.87 -20.69 5.66
C GLY A 389 16.85 -20.21 6.71
N LEU A 390 17.32 -19.87 7.91
CA LEU A 390 16.47 -19.36 8.99
C LEU A 390 15.88 -17.98 8.64
N ILE A 391 16.69 -17.07 8.11
CA ILE A 391 16.25 -15.72 7.70
C ILE A 391 15.18 -15.83 6.61
N ILE A 392 15.45 -16.60 5.53
CA ILE A 392 14.50 -16.78 4.43
C ILE A 392 13.20 -17.43 4.92
N LEU A 393 13.29 -18.38 5.85
CA LEU A 393 12.12 -19.01 6.45
C LEU A 393 11.27 -18.01 7.23
N VAL A 394 11.89 -17.20 8.09
CA VAL A 394 11.19 -16.16 8.89
C VAL A 394 10.51 -15.15 7.97
N ILE A 395 11.21 -14.68 6.92
CA ILE A 395 10.63 -13.77 5.93
C ILE A 395 9.45 -14.43 5.21
N GLY A 396 9.58 -15.69 4.78
CA GLY A 396 8.50 -16.44 4.13
C GLY A 396 7.27 -16.61 5.02
N ILE A 397 7.45 -16.87 6.33
CA ILE A 397 6.37 -16.94 7.30
C ILE A 397 5.67 -15.58 7.44
N LEU A 398 6.46 -14.51 7.63
CA LEU A 398 5.93 -13.15 7.79
C LEU A 398 5.17 -12.70 6.53
N MET A 399 5.66 -13.05 5.34
CA MET A 399 4.98 -12.73 4.07
C MET A 399 3.61 -13.39 3.94
N LEU A 400 3.38 -14.54 4.58
CA LEU A 400 2.13 -15.30 4.50
C LEU A 400 1.16 -15.01 5.65
N LEU A 401 1.66 -14.80 6.87
CA LEU A 401 0.82 -14.69 8.08
C LEU A 401 0.57 -13.24 8.52
N LYS A 402 1.56 -12.36 8.38
CA LYS A 402 1.51 -10.96 8.87
C LYS A 402 2.20 -10.05 7.85
N PRO A 403 1.60 -9.90 6.65
CA PRO A 403 2.22 -9.16 5.57
C PRO A 403 2.52 -7.70 5.90
N GLU A 404 1.73 -7.11 6.80
CA GLU A 404 1.82 -5.75 7.36
C GLU A 404 3.12 -5.49 8.13
N TRP A 405 3.79 -6.52 8.65
CA TRP A 405 5.06 -6.31 9.36
C TRP A 405 6.25 -6.11 8.44
N LEU A 406 6.09 -6.49 7.17
CA LEU A 406 7.12 -6.36 6.13
C LEU A 406 6.84 -5.19 5.20
N MET A 407 5.57 -4.90 4.94
CA MET A 407 5.17 -3.70 4.21
C MET A 407 5.01 -2.58 5.23
N PHE A 408 5.91 -1.60 5.22
CA PHE A 408 5.80 -0.40 6.04
C PHE A 408 4.56 0.43 5.65
N GLY A 409 3.38 -0.02 6.05
CA GLY A 409 2.07 0.54 5.73
C GLY A 409 1.17 0.55 6.95
#